data_AF-A0A2N6FS61-F1
#
_entry.id   AF-A0A2N6FS61-F1
#
_cell.length_a   1.000
_cell.length_b   1.000
_cell.length_c   1.000
_cell.angle_alpha   90.00
_cell.angle_beta   90.00
_cell.angle_gamma   90.00
#
_symmetry.space_group_name_H-M   'P 1'
#
loop_
_entity.id
_entity.type
_entity.pdbx_description
1 polymer ?
#
loop_
_entity_poly.entity_id
_entity_poly.type
_entity_poly.pdbx_seq_one_letter_code
_entity_poly.pdbx_strand_id
1 'polypeptide(L)'
;MSRALVATCEELAHINVDKLLFTFSRSRRPGRGGLLARITPLRGKAGSRQLERRNGRFLETWEYPEFKHEGREVLYLITLLLPRFFHLEPRERLTTLLHELWHISPACDGDIRRYPGARYAHGERHHGYDAQVEALTSRYLDGGKELPALLTLTPEEWQQGIFKISGLRIRRPRARLVARRKTPRQTL
;
A
#
# COMPACT_ATOMS: atom_id res chain seq x y z
N MET A 1 9.80 3.99 -11.69
CA MET A 1 8.40 3.55 -11.83
C MET A 1 7.43 4.48 -11.11
N SER A 2 7.51 4.65 -9.78
CA SER A 2 6.56 5.47 -9.02
C SER A 2 6.56 6.96 -9.36
N ARG A 3 7.75 7.55 -9.59
CA ARG A 3 7.86 8.98 -10.00
C ARG A 3 7.07 9.31 -11.26
N ALA A 4 7.13 8.46 -12.28
CA ALA A 4 6.42 8.69 -13.54
C ALA A 4 4.89 8.63 -13.36
N LEU A 5 4.39 7.67 -12.57
CA LEU A 5 2.97 7.49 -12.28
C LEU A 5 2.39 8.61 -11.40
N VAL A 6 3.15 9.07 -10.41
CA VAL A 6 2.72 10.17 -9.53
C VAL A 6 2.74 11.51 -10.29
N ALA A 7 3.76 11.76 -11.11
CA ALA A 7 3.87 13.00 -11.87
C ALA A 7 2.79 13.18 -12.94
N THR A 8 2.10 12.12 -13.35
CA THR A 8 1.01 12.15 -14.35
C THR A 8 -0.37 12.36 -13.78
N CYS A 9 -0.57 12.09 -12.50
CA CYS A 9 -1.88 12.14 -11.88
C CYS A 9 -1.85 13.21 -10.80
N GLU A 10 -2.43 14.38 -11.07
CA GLU A 10 -2.43 15.51 -10.13
C GLU A 10 -3.01 15.12 -8.77
N GLU A 11 -4.00 14.23 -8.73
CA GLU A 11 -4.59 13.77 -7.48
C GLU A 11 -3.62 12.95 -6.62
N LEU A 12 -2.56 12.41 -7.22
CA LEU A 12 -1.47 11.72 -6.54
C LEU A 12 -0.29 12.63 -6.21
N ALA A 13 -0.31 13.92 -6.57
CA ALA A 13 0.83 14.83 -6.41
C ALA A 13 1.29 15.01 -4.96
N HIS A 14 0.41 14.75 -3.98
CA HIS A 14 0.73 14.75 -2.55
C HIS A 14 1.67 13.61 -2.13
N ILE A 15 1.86 12.59 -2.97
CA ILE A 15 2.69 11.42 -2.65
C ILE A 15 4.16 11.75 -2.82
N ASN A 16 4.89 11.78 -1.69
CA ASN A 16 6.33 11.79 -1.71
C ASN A 16 6.86 10.38 -2.00
N VAL A 17 7.25 10.14 -3.25
CA VAL A 17 7.81 8.85 -3.71
C VAL A 17 9.05 8.37 -2.95
N ASP A 18 9.80 9.27 -2.31
CA ASP A 18 10.99 8.90 -1.54
C ASP A 18 10.61 8.27 -0.17
N LYS A 19 9.33 8.39 0.23
CA LYS A 19 8.75 7.71 1.41
C LYS A 19 8.13 6.35 1.07
N LEU A 20 8.08 5.96 -0.21
CA LEU A 20 7.52 4.70 -0.68
C LEU A 20 8.64 3.70 -0.95
N LEU A 21 8.40 2.43 -0.61
CA LEU A 21 9.26 1.33 -1.04
C LEU A 21 8.44 0.22 -1.68
N PHE A 22 8.82 -0.14 -2.89
CA PHE A 22 8.25 -1.26 -3.63
C PHE A 22 8.97 -2.55 -3.24
N THR A 23 8.21 -3.59 -2.96
CA THR A 23 8.70 -4.94 -2.63
C THR A 23 7.82 -5.96 -3.34
N PHE A 24 8.30 -7.19 -3.47
CA PHE A 24 7.48 -8.30 -3.94
C PHE A 24 7.44 -9.46 -2.96
N SER A 25 6.36 -10.22 -3.04
CA SER A 25 6.17 -11.45 -2.28
C SER A 25 5.62 -12.53 -3.19
N ARG A 26 5.99 -13.78 -2.91
CA ARG A 26 5.49 -14.93 -3.67
C ARG A 26 4.05 -15.23 -3.27
N SER A 27 3.15 -15.25 -4.24
CA SER A 27 1.80 -15.82 -4.07
C SER A 27 1.89 -17.34 -4.03
N ARG A 28 1.16 -17.99 -3.11
CA ARG A 28 1.20 -19.45 -2.92
C ARG A 28 0.40 -20.25 -3.95
N ARG A 29 -0.52 -19.64 -4.71
CA ARG A 29 -1.30 -20.31 -5.76
C ARG A 29 -1.33 -19.46 -7.03
N PRO A 30 -1.16 -20.04 -8.23
CA PRO A 30 -1.38 -19.32 -9.49
C PRO A 30 -2.86 -18.92 -9.65
N GLY A 31 -3.13 -17.89 -10.46
CA GLY A 31 -4.50 -17.44 -10.81
C GLY A 31 -4.78 -15.95 -10.56
N ARG A 32 -5.85 -15.42 -11.17
CA ARG A 32 -6.24 -14.00 -11.10
C ARG A 32 -6.95 -13.61 -9.79
N GLY A 33 -7.43 -14.58 -9.01
CA GLY A 33 -8.17 -14.34 -7.77
C GLY A 33 -7.30 -14.08 -6.52
N GLY A 34 -7.82 -13.24 -5.63
CA GLY A 34 -7.24 -12.91 -4.33
C GLY A 34 -6.36 -11.67 -4.33
N LEU A 35 -5.53 -11.50 -3.31
CA LEU A 35 -4.68 -10.32 -3.15
C LEU A 35 -3.61 -10.25 -4.26
N LEU A 36 -3.55 -9.13 -4.98
CA LEU A 36 -2.65 -8.89 -6.12
C LEU A 36 -1.52 -7.93 -5.77
N ALA A 37 -1.86 -6.86 -5.07
CA ALA A 37 -0.94 -5.96 -4.42
C ALA A 37 -1.46 -5.65 -3.01
N ARG A 38 -0.64 -4.96 -2.21
CA ARG A 38 -1.09 -4.34 -0.97
C ARG A 38 -0.20 -3.20 -0.58
N ILE A 39 -0.77 -2.19 0.04
CA ILE A 39 -0.07 -1.18 0.82
C ILE A 39 0.05 -1.62 2.28
N THR A 40 1.19 -1.31 2.91
CA THR A 40 1.36 -1.36 4.35
C THR A 40 1.76 0.03 4.85
N PRO A 41 0.86 0.75 5.54
CA PRO A 41 1.22 1.97 6.27
C PRO A 41 2.16 1.62 7.43
N LEU A 42 3.15 2.47 7.68
CA LEU A 42 4.12 2.32 8.77
C LEU A 42 3.89 3.32 9.91
N ARG A 43 2.77 4.03 9.91
CA ARG A 43 2.30 4.85 11.03
C ARG A 43 0.82 4.56 11.33
N GLY A 44 0.38 5.03 12.49
CA GLY A 44 -1.01 5.02 12.93
C GLY A 44 -1.75 6.26 12.42
N LYS A 45 -2.90 6.54 13.05
CA LYS A 45 -3.75 7.68 12.69
C LYS A 45 -2.96 8.98 12.65
N ALA A 46 -3.11 9.76 11.57
CA ALA A 46 -2.44 11.06 11.38
C ALA A 46 -0.91 11.00 11.61
N GLY A 47 -0.27 9.96 11.08
CA GLY A 47 1.18 9.78 11.16
C GLY A 47 1.71 9.37 12.53
N SER A 48 0.84 9.04 13.50
CA SER A 48 1.27 8.71 14.86
C SER A 48 2.22 7.51 14.89
N ARG A 49 3.33 7.63 15.62
CA ARG A 49 4.26 6.52 15.88
C ARG A 49 3.71 5.53 16.91
N GLN A 50 2.75 5.95 17.73
CA GLN A 50 2.17 5.12 18.77
C GLN A 50 0.66 4.98 18.59
N LEU A 51 0.14 3.82 18.98
CA LEU A 51 -1.29 3.60 19.09
C LEU A 51 -1.56 3.00 20.47
N GLU A 52 -2.61 3.51 21.11
CA GLU A 52 -3.13 2.92 22.33
C GLU A 52 -4.30 2.02 22.00
N ARG A 53 -4.31 0.84 22.61
CA ARG A 53 -5.38 -0.14 22.46
C ARG A 53 -5.80 -0.66 23.81
N ARG A 54 -7.10 -0.66 24.06
CA ARG A 54 -7.67 -1.37 25.22
C ARG A 54 -7.75 -2.86 24.92
N ASN A 55 -7.22 -3.67 25.83
CA ASN A 55 -7.27 -5.13 25.80
C ASN A 55 -7.79 -5.64 27.15
N GLY A 56 -9.12 -5.73 27.27
CA GLY A 56 -9.79 -6.03 28.54
C GLY A 56 -9.51 -4.98 29.61
N ARG A 57 -8.85 -5.42 30.71
CA ARG A 57 -8.43 -4.56 31.84
C ARG A 57 -7.10 -3.84 31.63
N PHE A 58 -6.51 -3.96 30.45
CA PHE A 58 -5.21 -3.36 30.13
C PHE A 58 -5.34 -2.28 29.07
N LEU A 59 -4.58 -1.21 29.25
CA LEU A 59 -4.24 -0.25 28.20
C LEU A 59 -2.85 -0.61 27.68
N GLU A 60 -2.75 -0.90 26.38
CA GLU A 60 -1.52 -1.28 25.69
C GLU A 60 -1.08 -0.16 24.75
N THR A 61 0.17 0.27 24.89
CA THR A 61 0.81 1.20 23.96
C THR A 61 1.66 0.39 23.00
N TRP A 62 1.38 0.52 21.70
CA TRP A 62 2.13 -0.11 20.64
C TRP A 62 2.84 0.95 19.80
N GLU A 63 4.07 0.66 19.40
CA GLU A 63 4.90 1.58 18.63
C GLU A 63 5.24 0.99 17.26
N TYR A 64 5.04 1.80 16.22
CA TYR A 64 5.46 1.46 14.86
C TYR A 64 6.99 1.60 14.74
N PRO A 65 7.66 0.62 14.11
CA PRO A 65 9.10 0.70 13.94
C PRO A 65 9.50 1.87 13.03
N GLU A 66 10.67 2.43 13.28
CA GLU A 66 11.36 3.20 12.26
C GLU A 66 11.86 2.22 11.18
N PHE A 67 11.56 2.53 9.93
CA PHE A 67 11.96 1.71 8.80
C PHE A 67 12.71 2.59 7.81
N LYS A 68 13.99 2.29 7.59
CA LYS A 68 14.83 3.01 6.63
C LYS A 68 15.28 2.08 5.51
N HIS A 69 15.38 2.64 4.32
CA HIS A 69 16.01 2.00 3.17
C HIS A 69 16.94 3.02 2.53
N GLU A 70 18.20 2.65 2.31
CA GLU A 70 19.24 3.55 1.76
C GLU A 70 19.33 4.89 2.51
N GLY A 71 19.26 4.84 3.85
CA GLY A 71 19.31 6.02 4.72
C GLY A 71 18.03 6.86 4.75
N ARG A 72 17.04 6.59 3.89
CA ARG A 72 15.77 7.32 3.84
C ARG A 72 14.69 6.62 4.65
N GLU A 73 13.92 7.40 5.40
CA GLU A 73 12.74 6.89 6.10
C GLU A 73 11.65 6.53 5.09
N VAL A 74 11.15 5.30 5.20
CA VAL A 74 10.04 4.79 4.43
C VAL A 74 8.80 4.78 5.32
N LEU A 75 7.69 5.27 4.78
CA LEU A 75 6.40 5.35 5.47
C LEU A 75 5.35 4.40 4.88
N TYR A 76 5.58 3.94 3.64
CA TYR A 76 4.68 3.05 2.92
C TYR A 76 5.43 1.92 2.22
N LEU A 77 5.01 0.68 2.45
CA LEU A 77 5.46 -0.46 1.66
C LEU A 77 4.38 -0.89 0.67
N ILE A 78 4.68 -0.88 -0.61
CA ILE A 78 3.79 -1.42 -1.64
C ILE A 78 4.34 -2.79 -2.04
N THR A 79 3.61 -3.85 -1.69
CA THR A 79 3.98 -5.23 -1.97
C THR A 79 3.21 -5.77 -3.17
N LEU A 80 3.89 -6.16 -4.23
CA LEU A 80 3.30 -6.87 -5.38
C LEU A 80 3.37 -8.39 -5.15
N LEU A 81 2.29 -9.11 -5.46
CA LEU A 81 2.21 -10.55 -5.25
C LEU A 81 2.43 -11.30 -6.57
N LEU A 82 3.59 -11.92 -6.72
CA LEU A 82 4.03 -12.57 -7.95
C LEU A 82 3.85 -14.11 -7.86
N PRO A 83 3.44 -14.82 -8.93
CA PRO A 83 3.18 -14.32 -10.30
C PRO A 83 1.83 -13.66 -10.54
N ARG A 84 0.87 -13.71 -9.61
CA ARG A 84 -0.51 -13.26 -9.89
C ARG A 84 -0.62 -11.86 -10.47
N PHE A 85 0.20 -10.92 -9.99
CA PHE A 85 0.21 -9.57 -10.53
C PHE A 85 0.48 -9.54 -12.04
N PHE A 86 1.33 -10.44 -12.57
CA PHE A 86 1.56 -10.55 -14.01
C PHE A 86 0.48 -11.31 -14.76
N HIS A 87 -0.42 -12.02 -14.08
CA HIS A 87 -1.53 -12.69 -14.76
C HIS A 87 -2.67 -11.71 -15.13
N LEU A 88 -2.57 -10.47 -14.66
CA LEU A 88 -3.47 -9.36 -15.01
C LEU A 88 -3.08 -8.75 -16.35
N GLU A 89 -4.05 -8.20 -17.05
CA GLU A 89 -3.80 -7.35 -18.22
C GLU A 89 -3.13 -6.03 -17.81
N PRO A 90 -2.39 -5.34 -18.72
CA PRO A 90 -1.67 -4.11 -18.37
C PRO A 90 -2.54 -3.02 -17.71
N ARG A 91 -3.78 -2.84 -18.19
CA ARG A 91 -4.75 -1.92 -17.56
C ARG A 91 -5.09 -2.34 -16.13
N GLU A 92 -5.36 -3.63 -15.90
CA GLU A 92 -5.72 -4.15 -14.57
C GLU A 92 -4.55 -4.01 -13.58
N ARG A 93 -3.30 -4.17 -14.04
CA ARG A 93 -2.11 -3.91 -13.21
C ARG A 93 -1.97 -2.44 -12.84
N LEU A 94 -2.22 -1.55 -13.80
CA LEU A 94 -2.23 -0.11 -13.56
C LEU A 94 -3.32 0.26 -12.54
N THR A 95 -4.57 -0.19 -12.76
CA THR A 95 -5.67 0.00 -11.80
C THR A 95 -5.30 -0.52 -10.42
N THR A 96 -4.74 -1.73 -10.31
CA THR A 96 -4.31 -2.30 -9.03
C THR A 96 -3.25 -1.42 -8.35
N LEU A 97 -2.27 -0.93 -9.10
CA LEU A 97 -1.22 -0.09 -8.55
C LEU A 97 -1.74 1.28 -8.09
N LEU A 98 -2.60 1.91 -8.90
CA LEU A 98 -3.26 3.17 -8.56
C LEU A 98 -4.19 2.99 -7.36
N HIS A 99 -4.86 1.85 -7.24
CA HIS A 99 -5.66 1.49 -6.08
C HIS A 99 -4.81 1.50 -4.80
N GLU A 100 -3.62 0.89 -4.82
CA GLU A 100 -2.72 0.90 -3.67
C GLU A 100 -2.15 2.29 -3.37
N LEU A 101 -1.87 3.10 -4.39
CA LEU A 101 -1.39 4.47 -4.21
C LEU A 101 -2.48 5.39 -3.66
N TRP A 102 -3.73 5.20 -4.07
CA TRP A 102 -4.87 6.01 -3.61
C TRP A 102 -5.17 5.85 -2.12
N HIS A 103 -4.74 4.72 -1.53
CA HIS A 103 -4.76 4.49 -0.08
C HIS A 103 -3.82 5.38 0.71
N ILE A 104 -2.84 6.04 0.10
CA ILE A 104 -1.92 6.93 0.83
C ILE A 104 -2.70 8.12 1.38
N SER A 105 -2.41 8.48 2.64
CA SER A 105 -3.05 9.63 3.28
C SER A 105 -2.73 10.91 2.50
N PRO A 106 -3.65 11.89 2.44
CA PRO A 106 -3.38 13.18 1.79
C PRO A 106 -2.14 13.91 2.31
N ALA A 107 -1.74 13.66 3.57
CA ALA A 107 -0.54 14.23 4.17
C ALA A 107 0.75 13.42 3.90
N CYS A 108 0.64 12.24 3.28
CA CYS A 108 1.75 11.31 3.05
C CYS A 108 2.58 11.01 4.33
N ASP A 109 1.89 10.88 5.46
CA ASP A 109 2.44 10.84 6.82
C ASP A 109 2.67 9.41 7.36
N GLY A 110 2.44 8.39 6.54
CA GLY A 110 2.51 6.98 6.90
C GLY A 110 1.20 6.39 7.40
N ASP A 111 0.12 7.17 7.51
CA ASP A 111 -1.25 6.68 7.67
C ASP A 111 -1.89 6.37 6.31
N ILE A 112 -3.01 5.68 6.31
CA ILE A 112 -3.84 5.55 5.11
C ILE A 112 -4.87 6.67 5.01
N ARG A 113 -5.38 6.92 3.80
CA ARG A 113 -6.57 7.72 3.57
C ARG A 113 -7.72 7.18 4.41
N ARG A 114 -8.34 8.05 5.18
CA ARG A 114 -9.46 7.71 6.07
C ARG A 114 -10.75 8.33 5.58
N TYR A 115 -11.76 7.50 5.41
CA TYR A 115 -13.13 7.89 5.16
C TYR A 115 -13.94 7.78 6.46
N PRO A 116 -14.98 8.60 6.64
CA PRO A 116 -15.89 8.47 7.78
C PRO A 116 -16.58 7.09 7.77
N GLY A 117 -16.95 6.61 8.97
CA GLY A 117 -17.64 5.33 9.16
C GLY A 117 -16.74 4.19 9.66
N ALA A 118 -17.34 3.01 9.86
CA ALA A 118 -16.65 1.84 10.44
C ALA A 118 -15.52 1.28 9.55
N ARG A 119 -15.61 1.50 8.22
CA ARG A 119 -14.62 1.06 7.23
C ARG A 119 -13.76 2.24 6.79
N TYR A 120 -12.86 2.65 7.66
CA TYR A 120 -12.05 3.85 7.44
C TYR A 120 -11.18 3.80 6.16
N ALA A 121 -10.78 2.63 5.66
CA ALA A 121 -9.92 2.53 4.47
C ALA A 121 -10.67 2.69 3.13
N HIS A 122 -11.98 2.42 3.08
CA HIS A 122 -12.74 2.35 1.82
C HIS A 122 -14.14 3.00 1.90
N GLY A 123 -14.48 3.61 3.04
CA GLY A 123 -15.82 4.14 3.31
C GLY A 123 -16.89 3.03 3.42
N GLU A 124 -18.12 3.44 3.72
CA GLU A 124 -19.28 2.53 3.80
C GLU A 124 -19.75 2.05 2.43
N ARG A 125 -19.38 2.76 1.35
CA ARG A 125 -19.74 2.45 -0.03
C ARG A 125 -18.48 2.39 -0.90
N HIS A 126 -17.91 1.18 -0.99
CA HIS A 126 -16.71 0.85 -1.79
C HIS A 126 -16.75 1.43 -3.23
N HIS A 127 -17.94 1.57 -3.82
CA HIS A 127 -18.15 2.10 -5.18
C HIS A 127 -17.53 3.49 -5.43
N GLY A 128 -17.54 4.40 -4.45
CA GLY A 128 -16.97 5.73 -4.65
C GLY A 128 -15.45 5.73 -4.75
N TYR A 129 -14.81 4.83 -4.00
CA TYR A 129 -13.36 4.61 -4.05
C TYR A 129 -12.96 4.00 -5.40
N ASP A 130 -13.63 2.93 -5.81
CA ASP A 130 -13.31 2.21 -7.04
C ASP A 130 -13.53 3.10 -8.28
N ALA A 131 -14.59 3.92 -8.28
CA ALA A 131 -14.84 4.88 -9.37
C ALA A 131 -13.73 5.93 -9.51
N GLN A 132 -13.16 6.41 -8.38
CA GLN A 132 -12.04 7.36 -8.43
C GLN A 132 -10.78 6.72 -9.01
N VAL A 133 -10.49 5.47 -8.62
CA VAL A 133 -9.34 4.74 -9.15
C VAL A 133 -9.52 4.47 -10.64
N GLU A 134 -10.71 4.06 -11.09
CA GLU A 134 -10.96 3.84 -12.53
C GLU A 134 -10.84 5.12 -13.35
N ALA A 135 -11.32 6.26 -12.84
CA ALA A 135 -11.14 7.55 -13.49
C ALA A 135 -9.64 7.92 -13.61
N LEU A 136 -8.84 7.65 -12.58
CA LEU A 136 -7.39 7.83 -12.61
C LEU A 136 -6.73 6.92 -13.65
N THR A 137 -7.11 5.64 -13.70
CA THR A 137 -6.59 4.69 -14.69
C THR A 137 -6.87 5.16 -16.11
N SER A 138 -8.12 5.54 -16.41
CA SER A 138 -8.49 6.00 -17.75
C SER A 138 -7.71 7.25 -18.14
N ARG A 139 -7.63 8.27 -17.26
CA ARG A 139 -6.84 9.48 -17.54
C ARG A 139 -5.35 9.21 -17.80
N TYR A 140 -4.75 8.29 -17.04
CA TYR A 140 -3.35 7.93 -17.26
C TYR A 140 -3.14 7.35 -18.67
N LEU A 141 -4.03 6.44 -19.09
CA LEU A 141 -3.95 5.78 -20.39
C LEU A 141 -4.27 6.75 -21.53
N ASP A 142 -5.27 7.60 -21.37
CA ASP A 142 -5.67 8.61 -22.36
C ASP A 142 -4.57 9.67 -22.58
N GLY A 143 -3.70 9.88 -21.58
CA GLY A 143 -2.51 10.73 -21.69
C GLY A 143 -1.41 10.17 -22.61
N GLY A 144 -1.59 8.98 -23.19
CA GLY A 144 -0.73 8.42 -24.23
C GLY A 144 0.69 8.07 -23.77
N LYS A 145 0.96 8.04 -22.46
CA LYS A 145 2.28 7.70 -21.94
C LYS A 145 2.53 6.20 -21.97
N GLU A 146 3.75 5.81 -22.29
CA GLU A 146 4.16 4.42 -22.20
C GLU A 146 3.97 3.88 -20.78
N LEU A 147 3.44 2.67 -20.69
CA LEU A 147 3.33 1.97 -19.41
C LEU A 147 4.73 1.56 -18.94
N PRO A 148 5.07 1.78 -17.66
CA PRO A 148 6.30 1.24 -17.10
C PRO A 148 6.41 -0.27 -17.36
N ALA A 149 7.61 -0.75 -17.70
CA ALA A 149 7.84 -2.14 -18.10
C ALA A 149 7.18 -3.18 -17.18
N LEU A 150 7.23 -2.98 -15.86
CA LEU A 150 6.59 -3.89 -14.88
C LEU A 150 5.08 -4.11 -15.12
N LEU A 151 4.39 -3.14 -15.74
CA LEU A 151 2.98 -3.24 -16.08
C LEU A 151 2.73 -3.94 -17.42
N THR A 152 3.74 -4.11 -18.27
CA THR A 152 3.61 -4.77 -19.58
C THR A 152 4.16 -6.19 -19.63
N LEU A 153 5.08 -6.57 -18.73
CA LEU A 153 5.70 -7.91 -18.68
C LEU A 153 4.70 -9.07 -18.60
N THR A 154 4.84 -10.13 -19.38
CA THR A 154 3.92 -11.28 -19.33
C THR A 154 4.42 -12.41 -18.41
N PRO A 155 3.51 -13.28 -17.91
CA PRO A 155 3.90 -14.50 -17.21
C PRO A 155 4.77 -15.42 -18.07
N GLU A 156 4.51 -15.48 -19.38
CA GLU A 156 5.22 -16.33 -20.33
C GLU A 156 6.67 -15.87 -20.49
N GLU A 157 6.88 -14.56 -20.67
CA GLU A 157 8.22 -13.96 -20.71
C GLU A 157 9.00 -14.21 -19.41
N TRP A 158 8.32 -14.22 -18.25
CA TRP A 158 8.96 -14.60 -16.99
C TRP A 158 9.33 -16.09 -16.96
N GLN A 159 8.41 -16.97 -17.35
CA GLN A 159 8.61 -18.42 -17.34
C GLN A 159 9.70 -18.86 -18.31
N GLN A 160 9.81 -18.19 -19.46
CA GLN A 160 10.84 -18.39 -20.46
C GLN A 160 12.19 -17.78 -20.06
N GLY A 161 12.24 -17.03 -18.95
CA GLY A 161 13.47 -16.41 -18.45
C GLY A 161 13.95 -15.23 -19.28
N ILE A 162 13.10 -14.68 -20.15
CA ILE A 162 13.39 -13.48 -20.97
C ILE A 162 13.74 -12.30 -20.06
N PHE A 163 13.14 -12.24 -18.88
CA PHE A 163 13.52 -11.31 -17.82
C PHE A 163 13.65 -11.99 -16.46
N LYS A 164 14.46 -11.37 -15.59
CA LYS A 164 14.60 -11.75 -14.19
C LYS A 164 14.21 -10.57 -13.31
N ILE A 165 13.35 -10.83 -12.32
CA ILE A 165 12.98 -9.83 -11.32
C ILE A 165 13.83 -10.05 -10.08
N SER A 166 14.60 -9.03 -9.73
CA SER A 166 15.34 -8.95 -8.47
C SER A 166 14.81 -7.77 -7.66
N GLY A 167 14.96 -7.84 -6.34
CA GLY A 167 14.54 -6.78 -5.44
C GLY A 167 14.27 -7.31 -4.04
N LEU A 168 13.77 -6.41 -3.19
CA LEU A 168 13.69 -6.66 -1.77
C LEU A 168 12.48 -7.51 -1.42
N ARG A 169 12.70 -8.55 -0.61
CA ARG A 169 11.64 -9.28 0.07
C ARG A 169 11.60 -8.84 1.53
N ILE A 170 10.63 -7.98 1.86
CA ILE A 170 10.54 -7.39 3.19
C ILE A 170 9.47 -8.10 4.00
N ARG A 171 9.82 -8.58 5.19
CA ARG A 171 8.81 -9.02 6.16
C ARG A 171 8.04 -7.79 6.62
N ARG A 172 6.71 -7.84 6.53
CA ARG A 172 5.82 -6.73 6.91
C ARG A 172 6.19 -6.22 8.31
N PRO A 173 6.68 -4.97 8.44
CA PRO A 173 6.92 -4.37 9.75
C PRO A 173 5.58 -4.28 10.50
N ARG A 174 5.61 -4.55 11.79
CA ARG A 174 4.43 -4.49 12.66
C ARG A 174 4.75 -3.62 13.85
N ALA A 175 3.74 -2.90 14.34
CA ALA A 175 3.83 -2.24 15.62
C ALA A 175 4.16 -3.27 16.71
N ARG A 176 4.97 -2.86 17.69
CA ARG A 176 5.42 -3.69 18.80
C ARG A 176 4.84 -3.14 20.10
N LEU A 177 4.42 -4.03 21.00
CA LEU A 177 3.97 -3.63 22.33
C LEU A 177 5.16 -3.05 23.10
N VAL A 178 5.05 -1.80 23.54
CA VAL A 178 6.11 -1.10 24.30
C VAL A 178 5.70 -0.84 25.76
N ALA A 179 4.41 -0.75 26.05
CA ALA A 179 3.91 -0.65 27.42
C ALA A 179 2.56 -1.34 27.58
N ARG A 180 2.31 -1.89 28.78
CA ARG A 180 1.02 -2.42 29.19
C ARG A 180 0.73 -1.98 30.62
N ARG A 181 -0.40 -1.30 30.84
CA ARG A 181 -0.81 -0.79 32.15
C ARG A 181 -2.21 -1.30 32.48
N LYS A 182 -2.48 -1.59 33.75
CA LYS A 182 -3.82 -1.97 34.20
C LYS A 182 -4.69 -0.72 34.24
N THR A 183 -5.85 -0.75 33.58
CA THR A 183 -6.82 0.35 33.65
C THR A 183 -7.36 0.42 35.08
N PRO A 184 -7.42 1.61 35.70
CA PRO A 184 -8.03 1.76 37.02
C PRO A 184 -9.44 1.17 37.00
N ARG A 185 -9.83 0.44 38.06
CA ARG A 185 -11.24 0.13 38.27
C ARG A 185 -11.93 1.48 38.49
N GLN A 186 -12.97 1.79 37.71
CA GLN A 186 -13.91 2.83 38.08
C GLN A 186 -14.56 2.34 39.38
N THR A 187 -14.15 2.89 40.51
CA THR A 187 -14.85 2.73 41.77
C THR A 187 -16.12 3.57 41.65
N LEU A 188 -17.27 2.90 41.58
CA LEU A 188 -18.59 3.51 41.76
C LEU A 188 -18.84 3.68 43.26
#